data_AF-A0A8J2TLL6-F1
#
_entry.id   AF-A0A8J2TLL6-F1
#
_cell.length_a   1.000
_cell.length_b   1.000
_cell.length_c   1.000
_cell.angle_alpha   90.00
_cell.angle_beta   90.00
_cell.angle_gamma   90.00
#
_symmetry.space_group_name_H-M   'P 1'
#
loop_
_entity.id
_entity.type
_entity.pdbx_description
1 polymer ?
#
loop_
_entity_poly.entity_id
_entity_poly.type
_entity_poly.pdbx_seq_one_letter_code
_entity_poly.pdbx_strand_id
1 'polypeptide(L)'
;MLYQKLTDIYKQYQKFKNFSHISDSYWSERLSNNNISPKSVEFDTASQQLFLKPLNLFLSKDKHDFLIKSKVLDNAKILQKALDTKFYLDKEQNLIAELQGTKFIVENEQDIDIIKEIYFYGIYNFVYDKPVVVVDIGMNLGFASLYFASRSNVVAVFGYEPFKITYQQALKNFALNPEISQKITPCQYGIAEQEQTLMIEFDYDVKGSIGMEGIDKNFKPSPDKKLATAEMKLKATKDVFQSILEQYPDIDIVAKVDCEGAEYEIFKVLSETGQLSRIKMIMMEWHKKGPAPLLNYLNKAGFATFSRLPASKNVGLLYAVRA
;
A
#
# COMPACT_ATOMS: atom_id res chain seq x y z
N MET A 1 31.37 13.19 -28.54
CA MET A 1 30.49 14.05 -27.72
C MET A 1 29.36 14.71 -28.53
N LEU A 2 29.64 15.35 -29.68
CA LEU A 2 28.61 15.98 -30.54
C LEU A 2 27.66 14.98 -31.22
N TYR A 3 28.19 13.85 -31.73
CA TYR A 3 27.41 12.78 -32.37
C TYR A 3 26.39 12.13 -31.41
N GLN A 4 26.78 11.90 -30.15
CA GLN A 4 25.88 11.38 -29.11
C GLN A 4 24.72 12.35 -28.87
N LYS A 5 25.03 13.65 -28.68
CA LYS A 5 24.02 14.71 -28.51
C LYS A 5 23.07 14.80 -29.70
N LEU A 6 23.56 14.73 -30.94
CA LEU A 6 22.72 14.74 -32.15
C LEU A 6 21.84 13.50 -32.26
N THR A 7 22.34 12.33 -31.87
CA THR A 7 21.57 11.08 -31.86
C THR A 7 20.46 11.13 -30.81
N ASP A 8 20.73 11.71 -29.64
CA ASP A 8 19.74 11.87 -28.57
C ASP A 8 18.66 12.90 -28.95
N ILE A 9 19.05 14.02 -29.57
CA ILE A 9 18.13 15.02 -30.13
C ILE A 9 17.26 14.39 -31.23
N TYR A 10 17.83 13.59 -32.12
CA TYR A 10 17.08 12.92 -33.19
C TYR A 10 16.10 11.88 -32.63
N LYS A 11 16.50 11.11 -31.62
CA LYS A 11 15.60 10.18 -30.91
C LYS A 11 14.46 10.92 -30.21
N GLN A 12 14.75 12.02 -29.51
CA GLN A 12 13.71 12.86 -28.90
C GLN A 12 12.76 13.40 -29.98
N TYR A 13 13.29 13.98 -31.06
CA TYR A 13 12.49 14.51 -32.17
C TYR A 13 11.58 13.44 -32.82
N GLN A 14 12.10 12.24 -33.08
CA GLN A 14 11.29 11.13 -33.61
C GLN A 14 10.18 10.71 -32.66
N LYS A 15 10.44 10.72 -31.34
CA LYS A 15 9.40 10.44 -30.35
C LYS A 15 8.30 11.52 -30.35
N PHE A 16 8.65 12.80 -30.45
CA PHE A 16 7.66 13.88 -30.58
C PHE A 16 6.85 13.78 -31.88
N LYS A 17 7.49 13.45 -33.00
CA LYS A 17 6.83 13.28 -34.30
C LYS A 17 5.73 12.21 -34.27
N ASN A 18 5.92 11.14 -33.50
CA ASN A 18 4.95 10.05 -33.35
C ASN A 18 3.66 10.47 -32.62
N PHE A 19 3.67 11.57 -31.88
CA PHE A 19 2.51 12.15 -31.19
C PHE A 19 2.04 13.46 -31.84
N SER A 20 2.30 13.67 -33.13
CA SER A 20 1.88 14.87 -33.87
C SER A 20 0.36 15.14 -33.87
N HIS A 21 -0.47 14.12 -33.57
CA HIS A 21 -1.92 14.25 -33.37
C HIS A 21 -2.31 14.77 -31.98
N ILE A 22 -1.35 14.87 -31.04
CA ILE A 22 -1.52 15.46 -29.72
C ILE A 22 -0.91 16.85 -29.78
N SER A 23 -1.76 17.87 -29.87
CA SER A 23 -1.32 19.27 -29.95
C SER A 23 -0.72 19.81 -28.65
N ASP A 24 -0.92 19.10 -27.53
CA ASP A 24 -0.44 19.49 -26.22
C ASP A 24 0.99 18.98 -25.92
N SER A 25 1.91 19.92 -25.72
CA SER A 25 3.34 19.61 -25.52
C SER A 25 3.59 18.78 -24.25
N TYR A 26 2.86 19.06 -23.16
CA TYR A 26 2.98 18.33 -21.90
C TYR A 26 2.65 16.84 -22.08
N TRP A 27 1.53 16.53 -22.74
CA TRP A 27 1.15 15.14 -22.98
C TRP A 27 2.08 14.44 -23.96
N SER A 28 2.43 15.09 -25.08
CA SER A 28 3.32 14.51 -26.10
C SER A 28 4.69 14.14 -25.54
N GLU A 29 5.28 15.02 -24.70
CA GLU A 29 6.57 14.77 -24.04
C GLU A 29 6.49 13.57 -23.08
N ARG A 30 5.50 13.55 -22.19
CA ARG A 30 5.36 12.47 -21.19
C ARG A 30 5.08 11.12 -21.83
N LEU A 31 4.24 11.06 -22.87
CA LEU A 31 3.95 9.82 -23.59
C LEU A 31 5.19 9.27 -24.29
N SER A 32 5.98 10.15 -24.91
CA SER A 32 7.29 9.87 -25.51
C SER A 32 8.30 9.31 -24.50
N ASN A 33 8.37 9.91 -23.31
CA ASN A 33 9.29 9.51 -22.26
C ASN A 33 8.93 8.16 -21.63
N ASN A 34 7.64 7.84 -21.57
CA ASN A 34 7.13 6.59 -21.00
C ASN A 34 6.90 5.47 -22.04
N ASN A 35 7.34 5.66 -23.28
CA ASN A 35 7.21 4.69 -24.38
C ASN A 35 5.76 4.19 -24.60
N ILE A 36 4.77 5.05 -24.39
CA ILE A 36 3.37 4.73 -24.63
C ILE A 36 3.12 4.63 -26.14
N SER A 37 2.24 3.72 -26.57
CA SER A 37 1.89 3.60 -27.99
C SER A 37 1.03 4.79 -28.43
N PRO A 38 1.37 5.51 -29.52
CA PRO A 38 0.53 6.57 -30.07
C PRO A 38 -0.91 6.15 -30.35
N LYS A 39 -1.14 4.88 -30.71
CA LYS A 39 -2.49 4.36 -30.98
C LYS A 39 -3.33 4.14 -29.73
N SER A 40 -2.70 4.09 -28.55
CA SER A 40 -3.35 3.82 -27.27
C SER A 40 -3.92 5.06 -26.59
N VAL A 41 -3.77 6.23 -27.22
CA VAL A 41 -4.21 7.51 -26.69
C VAL A 41 -4.89 8.36 -27.75
N GLU A 42 -5.75 9.26 -27.32
CA GLU A 42 -6.32 10.35 -28.12
C GLU A 42 -6.32 11.62 -27.25
N PHE A 43 -6.19 12.80 -27.87
CA PHE A 43 -6.24 14.06 -27.14
C PHE A 43 -7.50 14.84 -27.51
N ASP A 44 -8.31 15.16 -26.50
CA ASP A 44 -9.48 16.01 -26.69
C ASP A 44 -9.10 17.46 -26.48
N THR A 45 -9.07 18.21 -27.58
CA THR A 45 -8.73 19.64 -27.58
C THR A 45 -9.76 20.51 -26.86
N ALA A 46 -11.03 20.10 -26.77
CA ALA A 46 -12.08 20.88 -26.13
C ALA A 46 -11.95 20.82 -24.60
N SER A 47 -11.74 19.63 -24.04
CA SER A 47 -11.57 19.42 -22.60
C SER A 47 -10.12 19.53 -22.12
N GLN A 48 -9.14 19.57 -23.04
CA GLN A 48 -7.70 19.51 -22.74
C GLN A 48 -7.28 18.22 -22.01
N GLN A 49 -8.06 17.14 -22.17
CA GLN A 49 -7.82 15.85 -21.53
C GLN A 49 -7.20 14.83 -22.50
N LEU A 50 -6.41 13.90 -21.95
CA LEU A 50 -5.87 12.79 -22.70
C LEU A 50 -6.74 11.55 -22.49
N PHE A 51 -7.39 11.06 -23.55
CA PHE A 51 -8.11 9.79 -23.50
C PHE A 51 -7.12 8.62 -23.59
N LEU A 52 -7.02 7.84 -22.51
CA LEU A 52 -6.21 6.63 -22.41
C LEU A 52 -7.09 5.40 -22.72
N LYS A 53 -6.99 4.90 -23.95
CA LYS A 53 -7.84 3.83 -24.46
C LYS A 53 -7.77 2.51 -23.67
N PRO A 54 -6.59 2.01 -23.24
CA PRO A 54 -6.51 0.73 -22.54
C PRO A 54 -7.35 0.66 -21.26
N LEU A 55 -7.48 1.79 -20.54
CA LEU A 55 -8.27 1.87 -19.32
C LEU A 55 -9.64 2.54 -19.54
N ASN A 56 -9.89 3.05 -20.76
CA ASN A 56 -11.08 3.83 -21.10
C ASN A 56 -11.29 5.05 -20.18
N LEU A 57 -10.23 5.85 -19.98
CA LEU A 57 -10.23 6.99 -19.05
C LEU A 57 -9.82 8.29 -19.74
N PHE A 58 -10.43 9.40 -19.35
CA PHE A 58 -9.94 10.75 -19.67
C PHE A 58 -9.02 11.24 -18.55
N LEU A 59 -7.76 11.49 -18.86
CA LEU A 59 -6.74 11.87 -17.90
C LEU A 59 -6.59 13.39 -17.85
N SER A 60 -6.45 13.91 -16.63
CA SER A 60 -6.16 15.30 -16.35
C SER A 60 -4.69 15.46 -15.96
N LYS A 61 -4.09 16.58 -16.38
CA LYS A 61 -2.69 16.91 -16.06
C LYS A 61 -2.49 16.92 -14.55
N ASP A 62 -1.32 16.44 -14.11
CA ASP A 62 -0.85 16.40 -12.72
C ASP A 62 -1.70 15.60 -11.73
N LYS A 63 -2.92 15.16 -12.11
CA LYS A 63 -3.80 14.33 -11.29
C LYS A 63 -3.76 12.86 -11.69
N HIS A 64 -3.79 12.56 -13.00
CA HIS A 64 -3.90 11.18 -13.51
C HIS A 64 -2.72 10.79 -14.41
N ASP A 65 -1.76 11.68 -14.62
CA ASP A 65 -0.62 11.48 -15.51
C ASP A 65 0.34 10.37 -15.04
N PHE A 66 0.31 9.99 -13.76
CA PHE A 66 1.05 8.82 -13.27
C PHE A 66 0.63 7.51 -13.97
N LEU A 67 -0.61 7.41 -14.46
CA LEU A 67 -1.11 6.24 -15.19
C LEU A 67 -0.41 6.00 -16.53
N ILE A 68 0.20 7.03 -17.14
CA ILE A 68 0.91 6.87 -18.41
C ILE A 68 2.38 6.46 -18.22
N LYS A 69 2.81 6.19 -16.99
CA LYS A 69 4.07 5.47 -16.76
C LYS A 69 3.92 4.02 -17.20
N SER A 70 4.85 3.50 -18.02
CA SER A 70 4.71 2.16 -18.63
C SER A 70 4.43 1.08 -17.58
N LYS A 71 5.19 1.06 -16.49
CA LYS A 71 5.02 0.08 -15.39
C LYS A 71 3.63 0.17 -14.76
N VAL A 72 3.17 1.38 -14.44
CA VAL A 72 1.85 1.62 -13.82
C VAL A 72 0.74 1.17 -14.74
N LEU A 73 0.81 1.56 -16.02
CA LEU A 73 -0.18 1.17 -17.02
C LEU A 73 -0.25 -0.35 -17.18
N ASP A 74 0.89 -1.03 -17.19
CA ASP A 74 0.93 -2.48 -17.31
C ASP A 74 0.38 -3.17 -16.06
N ASN A 75 0.64 -2.66 -14.87
CA ASN A 75 0.03 -3.15 -13.63
C ASN A 75 -1.49 -2.92 -13.62
N ALA A 76 -1.97 -1.76 -14.05
CA ALA A 76 -3.41 -1.49 -14.18
C ALA A 76 -4.09 -2.43 -15.19
N LYS A 77 -3.45 -2.70 -16.34
CA LYS A 77 -3.95 -3.69 -17.31
C LYS A 77 -3.98 -5.11 -16.73
N ILE A 78 -2.97 -5.50 -15.93
CA ILE A 78 -2.97 -6.80 -15.24
C ILE A 78 -4.16 -6.89 -14.30
N LEU A 79 -4.40 -5.87 -13.47
CA LEU A 79 -5.56 -5.82 -12.58
C LEU A 79 -6.88 -5.92 -13.36
N GLN A 80 -7.02 -5.13 -14.43
CA GLN A 80 -8.21 -5.13 -15.29
C GLN A 80 -8.46 -6.51 -15.91
N LYS A 81 -7.42 -7.18 -16.41
CA LYS A 81 -7.55 -8.46 -17.12
C LYS A 81 -7.67 -9.67 -16.19
N ALA A 82 -6.93 -9.68 -15.08
CA ALA A 82 -6.83 -10.85 -14.21
C ALA A 82 -7.84 -10.84 -13.06
N LEU A 83 -8.32 -9.66 -12.66
CA LEU A 83 -9.22 -9.48 -11.51
C LEU A 83 -10.50 -8.72 -11.90
N ASP A 84 -10.78 -8.56 -13.20
CA ASP A 84 -11.91 -7.79 -13.73
C ASP A 84 -12.02 -6.38 -13.13
N THR A 85 -10.88 -5.77 -12.81
CA THR A 85 -10.83 -4.46 -12.15
C THR A 85 -11.35 -3.38 -13.08
N LYS A 86 -12.36 -2.63 -12.62
CA LYS A 86 -12.88 -1.46 -13.32
C LYS A 86 -12.14 -0.23 -12.84
N PHE A 87 -11.62 0.55 -13.77
CA PHE A 87 -11.09 1.88 -13.49
C PHE A 87 -12.06 2.94 -14.03
N TYR A 88 -12.41 3.92 -13.22
CA TYR A 88 -13.27 5.03 -13.62
C TYR A 88 -12.97 6.28 -12.81
N LEU A 89 -13.40 7.45 -13.30
CA LEU A 89 -13.36 8.69 -12.52
C LEU A 89 -14.71 8.92 -11.86
N ASP A 90 -14.72 9.24 -10.56
CA ASP A 90 -15.94 9.65 -9.87
C ASP A 90 -16.36 11.10 -10.21
N LYS A 91 -17.40 11.59 -9.55
CA LYS A 91 -17.93 12.96 -9.76
C LYS A 91 -16.93 14.04 -9.34
N GLU A 92 -16.02 13.75 -8.42
CA GLU A 92 -14.95 14.64 -7.94
C GLU A 92 -13.65 14.45 -8.75
N GLN A 93 -13.72 13.70 -9.85
CA GLN A 93 -12.59 13.34 -10.70
C GLN A 93 -11.52 12.53 -9.96
N ASN A 94 -11.87 11.78 -8.92
CA ASN A 94 -10.93 10.85 -8.29
C ASN A 94 -10.91 9.56 -9.09
N LEU A 95 -9.72 9.00 -9.31
CA LEU A 95 -9.58 7.71 -9.94
C LEU A 95 -9.97 6.62 -8.95
N ILE A 96 -10.96 5.82 -9.33
CA ILE A 96 -11.45 4.68 -8.56
C ILE A 96 -11.03 3.39 -9.26
N ALA A 97 -10.46 2.47 -8.48
CA ALA A 97 -10.31 1.06 -8.85
C ALA A 97 -11.39 0.25 -8.12
N GLU A 98 -12.23 -0.46 -8.86
CA GLU A 98 -13.26 -1.35 -8.30
C GLU A 98 -12.97 -2.80 -8.71
N LEU A 99 -12.78 -3.67 -7.72
CA LEU A 99 -12.58 -5.10 -7.92
C LEU A 99 -13.20 -5.89 -6.78
N GLN A 100 -13.76 -7.06 -7.09
CA GLN A 100 -14.37 -7.97 -6.11
C GLN A 100 -15.37 -7.28 -5.15
N GLY A 101 -16.14 -6.31 -5.67
CA GLY A 101 -17.12 -5.55 -4.89
C GLY A 101 -16.54 -4.47 -3.95
N THR A 102 -15.22 -4.24 -3.99
CA THR A 102 -14.54 -3.23 -3.17
C THR A 102 -13.99 -2.11 -4.05
N LYS A 103 -14.09 -0.86 -3.58
CA LYS A 103 -13.67 0.36 -4.28
C LYS A 103 -12.48 1.02 -3.57
N PHE A 104 -11.52 1.50 -4.34
CA PHE A 104 -10.31 2.16 -3.83
C PHE A 104 -10.08 3.48 -4.56
N ILE A 105 -9.77 4.53 -3.81
CA ILE A 105 -9.24 5.77 -4.38
C ILE A 105 -7.77 5.55 -4.71
N VAL A 106 -7.38 5.82 -5.95
CA VAL A 106 -6.01 5.69 -6.45
C VAL A 106 -5.49 7.08 -6.79
N GLU A 107 -4.52 7.56 -6.02
CA GLU A 107 -3.92 8.89 -6.21
C GLU A 107 -2.55 8.83 -6.88
N ASN A 108 -1.85 7.69 -6.81
CA ASN A 108 -0.49 7.56 -7.32
C ASN A 108 -0.11 6.12 -7.75
N GLU A 109 1.14 5.95 -8.20
CA GLU A 109 1.70 4.67 -8.64
C GLU A 109 1.74 3.60 -7.55
N GLN A 110 2.09 3.95 -6.31
CA GLN A 110 2.18 2.99 -5.20
C GLN A 110 0.81 2.37 -4.90
N ASP A 111 -0.27 3.12 -5.02
CA ASP A 111 -1.62 2.62 -4.75
C ASP A 111 -2.00 1.47 -5.70
N ILE A 112 -1.61 1.57 -6.98
CA ILE A 112 -1.78 0.48 -7.97
C ILE A 112 -0.92 -0.73 -7.61
N ASP A 113 0.32 -0.50 -7.19
CA ASP A 113 1.24 -1.57 -6.78
C ASP A 113 0.71 -2.31 -5.55
N ILE A 114 0.22 -1.60 -4.52
CA ILE A 114 -0.38 -2.18 -3.31
C ILE A 114 -1.63 -2.99 -3.64
N ILE A 115 -2.54 -2.47 -4.48
CA ILE A 115 -3.73 -3.23 -4.92
C ILE A 115 -3.30 -4.54 -5.60
N LYS A 116 -2.29 -4.48 -6.46
CA LYS A 116 -1.75 -5.67 -7.14
C LYS A 116 -1.12 -6.66 -6.15
N GLU A 117 -0.37 -6.19 -5.18
CA GLU A 117 0.23 -7.08 -4.17
C GLU A 117 -0.81 -7.82 -3.34
N ILE A 118 -1.82 -7.09 -2.86
CA ILE A 118 -2.88 -7.65 -2.02
C ILE A 118 -3.76 -8.60 -2.82
N TYR A 119 -4.28 -8.18 -3.98
CA TYR A 119 -5.33 -8.90 -4.69
C TYR A 119 -4.82 -9.83 -5.80
N PHE A 120 -3.70 -9.52 -6.45
CA PHE A 120 -3.15 -10.35 -7.52
C PHE A 120 -2.09 -11.31 -7.01
N TYR A 121 -1.11 -10.85 -6.22
CA TYR A 121 -0.10 -11.73 -5.63
C TYR A 121 -0.60 -12.47 -4.37
N GLY A 122 -1.65 -11.94 -3.73
CA GLY A 122 -2.29 -12.60 -2.59
C GLY A 122 -1.38 -12.64 -1.36
N ILE A 123 -0.56 -11.63 -1.13
CA ILE A 123 0.45 -11.64 -0.06
C ILE A 123 -0.14 -11.70 1.35
N TYR A 124 -1.41 -11.33 1.51
CA TYR A 124 -2.15 -11.43 2.77
C TYR A 124 -3.28 -12.46 2.72
N ASN A 125 -3.24 -13.38 1.76
CA ASN A 125 -4.26 -14.42 1.65
C ASN A 125 -4.03 -15.55 2.66
N PHE A 126 -5.12 -16.07 3.22
CA PHE A 126 -5.12 -17.22 4.12
C PHE A 126 -6.42 -18.02 3.99
N VAL A 127 -6.37 -19.32 4.25
CA VAL A 127 -7.57 -20.18 4.28
C VAL A 127 -7.76 -20.66 5.70
N TYR A 128 -8.88 -20.29 6.30
CA TYR A 128 -9.26 -20.70 7.65
C TYR A 128 -10.78 -20.69 7.76
N ASP A 129 -11.34 -21.75 8.30
CA ASP A 129 -12.78 -22.03 8.32
C ASP A 129 -13.48 -21.45 9.55
N LYS A 130 -12.73 -21.11 10.60
CA LYS A 130 -13.28 -20.49 11.82
C LYS A 130 -13.38 -18.97 11.72
N PRO A 131 -14.28 -18.37 12.53
CA PRO A 131 -14.30 -16.93 12.75
C PRO A 131 -12.95 -16.40 13.22
N VAL A 132 -12.54 -15.25 12.71
CA VAL A 132 -11.28 -14.58 13.12
C VAL A 132 -11.46 -13.08 13.32
N VAL A 133 -10.65 -12.54 14.22
CA VAL A 133 -10.37 -11.11 14.31
C VAL A 133 -9.06 -10.84 13.59
N VAL A 134 -9.03 -9.81 12.75
CA VAL A 134 -7.81 -9.36 12.09
C VAL A 134 -7.22 -8.15 12.80
N VAL A 135 -5.91 -8.17 12.98
CA VAL A 135 -5.12 -7.01 13.44
C VAL A 135 -4.23 -6.58 12.27
N ASP A 136 -4.51 -5.41 11.70
CA ASP A 136 -3.76 -4.79 10.60
C ASP A 136 -2.85 -3.68 11.16
N ILE A 137 -1.59 -4.03 11.42
CA ILE A 137 -0.57 -3.08 11.88
C ILE A 137 0.09 -2.48 10.63
N GLY A 138 0.03 -1.14 10.53
CA GLY A 138 0.36 -0.38 9.33
C GLY A 138 -0.75 -0.38 8.31
N MET A 139 -1.96 -0.02 8.76
CA MET A 139 -3.18 0.00 7.95
C MET A 139 -3.03 0.82 6.66
N ASN A 140 -2.16 1.84 6.65
CA ASN A 140 -1.89 2.68 5.49
C ASN A 140 -3.22 3.23 4.91
N LEU A 141 -3.47 3.09 3.61
CA LEU A 141 -4.70 3.53 2.94
C LEU A 141 -5.93 2.64 3.23
N GLY A 142 -5.81 1.63 4.08
CA GLY A 142 -6.90 0.73 4.46
C GLY A 142 -7.23 -0.35 3.42
N PHE A 143 -6.42 -0.52 2.38
CA PHE A 143 -6.67 -1.51 1.32
C PHE A 143 -6.65 -2.95 1.85
N ALA A 144 -5.68 -3.27 2.73
CA ALA A 144 -5.61 -4.58 3.40
C ALA A 144 -6.76 -4.77 4.39
N SER A 145 -7.07 -3.75 5.21
CA SER A 145 -8.25 -3.75 6.08
C SER A 145 -9.55 -4.06 5.33
N LEU A 146 -9.79 -3.43 4.17
CA LEU A 146 -10.96 -3.70 3.32
C LEU A 146 -10.93 -5.13 2.73
N TYR A 147 -9.75 -5.58 2.27
CA TYR A 147 -9.56 -6.95 1.80
C TYR A 147 -9.97 -7.97 2.88
N PHE A 148 -9.51 -7.78 4.12
CA PHE A 148 -9.87 -8.65 5.22
C PHE A 148 -11.35 -8.55 5.60
N ALA A 149 -11.90 -7.34 5.71
CA ALA A 149 -13.29 -7.13 6.10
C ALA A 149 -14.30 -7.73 5.10
N SER A 150 -13.94 -7.77 3.81
CA SER A 150 -14.75 -8.39 2.75
C SER A 150 -14.96 -9.90 2.95
N ARG A 151 -14.14 -10.56 3.77
CA ARG A 151 -14.22 -12.00 4.01
C ARG A 151 -15.33 -12.33 5.00
N SER A 152 -16.07 -13.40 4.70
CA SER A 152 -17.19 -13.85 5.53
C SER A 152 -16.77 -14.36 6.91
N ASN A 153 -15.61 -15.01 7.01
CA ASN A 153 -15.09 -15.55 8.27
C ASN A 153 -14.36 -14.50 9.14
N VAL A 154 -14.14 -13.28 8.63
CA VAL A 154 -13.58 -12.17 9.42
C VAL A 154 -14.72 -11.42 10.08
N VAL A 155 -14.74 -11.42 11.42
CA VAL A 155 -15.80 -10.78 12.22
C VAL A 155 -15.47 -9.34 12.60
N ALA A 156 -14.18 -9.02 12.72
CA ALA A 156 -13.70 -7.67 13.01
C ALA A 156 -12.28 -7.47 12.46
N VAL A 157 -11.95 -6.22 12.14
CA VAL A 157 -10.62 -5.78 11.72
C VAL A 157 -10.23 -4.57 12.57
N PHE A 158 -9.09 -4.63 13.24
CA PHE A 158 -8.50 -3.48 13.93
C PHE A 158 -7.30 -2.98 13.11
N GLY A 159 -7.43 -1.79 12.54
CA GLY A 159 -6.40 -1.21 11.67
C GLY A 159 -5.68 -0.05 12.35
N TYR A 160 -4.35 -0.04 12.33
CA TYR A 160 -3.51 0.93 13.03
C TYR A 160 -2.64 1.72 12.05
N GLU A 161 -2.82 3.05 12.00
CA GLU A 161 -2.04 3.97 11.17
C GLU A 161 -1.66 5.21 11.98
N PRO A 162 -0.37 5.46 12.25
CA PRO A 162 0.06 6.61 13.04
C PRO A 162 -0.17 7.96 12.35
N PHE A 163 0.00 8.04 11.03
CA PHE A 163 0.01 9.31 10.33
C PHE A 163 -1.40 9.79 10.01
N LYS A 164 -1.76 10.96 10.55
CA LYS A 164 -3.08 11.57 10.40
C LYS A 164 -3.56 11.64 8.94
N ILE A 165 -2.65 12.03 8.04
CA ILE A 165 -2.99 12.23 6.62
C ILE A 165 -3.34 10.87 5.98
N THR A 166 -2.48 9.87 6.15
CA THR A 166 -2.70 8.50 5.65
C THR A 166 -3.96 7.88 6.26
N TYR A 167 -4.16 8.04 7.58
CA TYR A 167 -5.37 7.61 8.28
C TYR A 167 -6.64 8.23 7.70
N GLN A 168 -6.63 9.53 7.40
CA GLN A 168 -7.78 10.22 6.79
C GLN A 168 -8.08 9.67 5.38
N GLN A 169 -7.07 9.27 4.61
CA GLN A 169 -7.28 8.61 3.33
C GLN A 169 -7.91 7.23 3.51
N ALA A 170 -7.48 6.45 4.50
CA ALA A 170 -8.13 5.19 4.85
C ALA A 170 -9.62 5.38 5.16
N LEU A 171 -9.97 6.41 5.93
CA LEU A 171 -11.38 6.74 6.20
C LEU A 171 -12.19 7.05 4.94
N LYS A 172 -11.60 7.75 3.95
CA LYS A 172 -12.25 7.99 2.66
C LYS A 172 -12.48 6.68 1.89
N ASN A 173 -11.49 5.78 1.88
CA ASN A 173 -11.65 4.46 1.28
C ASN A 173 -12.74 3.63 1.99
N PHE A 174 -12.80 3.68 3.33
CA PHE A 174 -13.85 3.01 4.09
C PHE A 174 -15.25 3.58 3.80
N ALA A 175 -15.36 4.89 3.59
CA ALA A 175 -16.62 5.55 3.23
C ALA A 175 -17.15 5.12 1.84
N LEU A 176 -16.26 4.74 0.91
CA LEU A 176 -16.66 4.17 -0.39
C LEU A 176 -17.23 2.75 -0.28
N ASN A 177 -17.04 2.09 0.87
CA ASN A 177 -17.36 0.68 1.09
C ASN A 177 -18.19 0.46 2.39
N PRO A 178 -19.35 1.11 2.53
CA PRO A 178 -20.07 1.21 3.81
C PRO A 178 -20.57 -0.12 4.39
N GLU A 179 -20.73 -1.16 3.58
CA GLU A 179 -21.20 -2.47 4.06
C GLU A 179 -20.08 -3.26 4.74
N ILE A 180 -18.89 -3.27 4.12
CA ILE A 180 -17.73 -4.02 4.65
C ILE A 180 -16.97 -3.22 5.72
N SER A 181 -16.97 -1.88 5.64
CA SER A 181 -16.23 -1.05 6.59
C SER A 181 -16.82 -1.04 7.99
N GLN A 182 -18.05 -1.52 8.19
CA GLN A 182 -18.65 -1.71 9.52
C GLN A 182 -17.88 -2.69 10.41
N LYS A 183 -17.10 -3.60 9.82
CA LYS A 183 -16.24 -4.53 10.56
C LYS A 183 -14.91 -3.90 10.98
N ILE A 184 -14.58 -2.72 10.46
CA ILE A 184 -13.26 -2.10 10.62
C ILE A 184 -13.33 -1.08 11.75
N THR A 185 -12.48 -1.26 12.76
CA THR A 185 -12.17 -0.26 13.78
C THR A 185 -10.82 0.38 13.45
N PRO A 186 -10.80 1.57 12.83
CA PRO A 186 -9.57 2.26 12.50
C PRO A 186 -9.04 3.06 13.70
N CYS A 187 -7.73 2.97 13.93
CA CYS A 187 -7.02 3.59 15.03
C CYS A 187 -5.90 4.50 14.53
N GLN A 188 -5.96 5.79 14.86
CA GLN A 188 -4.95 6.79 14.46
C GLN A 188 -3.76 6.84 15.43
N TYR A 189 -3.07 5.71 15.58
CA TYR A 189 -1.82 5.57 16.32
C TYR A 189 -1.07 4.33 15.84
N GLY A 190 0.25 4.37 15.92
CA GLY A 190 1.09 3.19 15.72
C GLY A 190 1.22 2.37 17.00
N ILE A 191 1.88 1.22 16.90
CA ILE A 191 2.09 0.30 18.01
C ILE A 191 3.60 0.17 18.25
N ALA A 192 4.03 0.25 19.51
CA ALA A 192 5.44 0.15 19.89
C ALA A 192 5.61 -0.59 21.22
N GLU A 193 6.86 -0.70 21.71
CA GLU A 193 7.12 -1.30 23.03
C GLU A 193 6.43 -0.54 24.17
N GLN A 194 6.44 0.80 24.11
CA GLN A 194 5.87 1.68 25.13
C GLN A 194 5.07 2.81 24.48
N GLU A 195 4.13 3.38 25.24
CA GLU A 195 3.39 4.57 24.82
C GLU A 195 4.32 5.78 24.74
N GLN A 196 4.31 6.44 23.59
CA GLN A 196 5.13 7.64 23.35
C GLN A 196 4.58 8.46 22.17
N THR A 197 5.02 9.71 22.07
CA THR A 197 4.75 10.59 20.94
C THR A 197 6.07 11.08 20.35
N LEU A 198 6.24 10.92 19.05
CA LEU A 198 7.44 11.30 18.30
C LEU A 198 7.12 12.37 17.25
N MET A 199 8.09 13.23 16.94
CA MET A 199 8.03 14.14 15.80
C MET A 199 8.94 13.60 14.71
N ILE A 200 8.37 13.22 13.57
CA ILE A 200 9.07 12.51 12.49
C ILE A 200 9.02 13.34 11.20
N GLU A 201 10.10 13.31 10.42
CA GLU A 201 10.10 13.86 9.05
C GLU A 201 9.07 13.12 8.19
N PHE A 202 8.25 13.87 7.46
CA PHE A 202 7.14 13.34 6.68
C PHE A 202 7.19 13.84 5.24
N ASP A 203 6.98 12.90 4.32
CA ASP A 203 6.81 13.16 2.90
C ASP A 203 5.59 12.37 2.39
N TYR A 204 4.63 13.08 1.81
CA TYR A 204 3.38 12.50 1.32
C TYR A 204 3.61 11.50 0.18
N ASP A 205 4.63 11.73 -0.65
CA ASP A 205 4.91 10.92 -1.84
C ASP A 205 5.46 9.53 -1.49
N VAL A 206 6.02 9.37 -0.28
CA VAL A 206 6.63 8.12 0.21
C VAL A 206 6.07 7.72 1.57
N LYS A 207 4.82 8.12 1.86
CA LYS A 207 4.14 7.89 3.15
C LYS A 207 4.10 6.42 3.58
N GLY A 208 4.06 5.49 2.63
CA GLY A 208 4.14 4.04 2.87
C GLY A 208 5.57 3.51 3.05
N SER A 209 6.54 4.37 3.41
CA SER A 209 7.93 4.00 3.68
C SER A 209 8.51 4.82 4.83
N ILE A 210 7.64 5.27 5.75
CA ILE A 210 8.00 6.11 6.89
C ILE A 210 7.68 5.33 8.17
N GLY A 211 8.71 5.05 8.97
CA GLY A 211 8.58 4.36 10.26
C GLY A 211 8.99 5.23 11.44
N MET A 212 9.17 4.62 12.62
CA MET A 212 9.59 5.31 13.84
C MET A 212 10.96 6.00 13.72
N GLU A 213 11.80 5.58 12.76
CA GLU A 213 13.12 6.17 12.50
C GLU A 213 13.10 7.19 11.35
N GLY A 214 11.92 7.55 10.83
CA GLY A 214 11.74 8.44 9.68
C GLY A 214 11.62 7.74 8.33
N ILE A 215 11.81 8.50 7.26
CA ILE A 215 11.74 8.04 5.86
C ILE A 215 12.86 7.03 5.59
N ASP A 216 12.51 5.87 5.05
CA ASP A 216 13.49 4.86 4.63
C ASP A 216 14.55 5.46 3.70
N LYS A 217 15.81 5.03 3.89
CA LYS A 217 16.96 5.61 3.19
C LYS A 217 16.88 5.49 1.67
N ASN A 218 16.23 4.46 1.16
CA ASN A 218 16.07 4.23 -0.28
C ASN A 218 15.02 5.17 -0.90
N PHE A 219 14.18 5.77 -0.06
CA PHE A 219 13.08 6.66 -0.45
C PHE A 219 13.28 8.09 0.03
N LYS A 220 14.44 8.41 0.61
CA LYS A 220 14.76 9.78 1.01
C LYS A 220 14.73 10.70 -0.22
N PRO A 221 13.96 11.80 -0.17
CA PRO A 221 13.90 12.73 -1.28
C PRO A 221 15.23 13.46 -1.47
N SER A 222 15.33 14.20 -2.58
CA SER A 222 16.48 15.08 -2.85
C SER A 222 16.80 15.94 -1.62
N PRO A 223 18.09 16.19 -1.29
CA PRO A 223 18.48 17.06 -0.18
C PRO A 223 17.82 18.45 -0.21
N ASP A 224 17.41 18.91 -1.39
CA ASP A 224 16.78 20.22 -1.60
C ASP A 224 15.25 20.22 -1.34
N LYS A 225 14.61 19.04 -1.20
CA LYS A 225 13.16 18.96 -0.91
C LYS A 225 12.93 19.33 0.56
N LYS A 226 12.13 20.37 0.80
CA LYS A 226 11.66 20.69 2.15
C LYS A 226 10.67 19.62 2.61
N LEU A 227 11.04 18.90 3.67
CA LEU A 227 10.19 17.92 4.32
C LEU A 227 9.27 18.57 5.35
N ALA A 228 8.06 18.02 5.49
CA ALA A 228 7.20 18.36 6.60
C ALA A 228 7.64 17.60 7.86
N THR A 229 7.11 17.97 9.02
CA THR A 229 7.16 17.15 10.23
C THR A 229 5.74 16.74 10.62
N ALA A 230 5.59 15.51 11.09
CA ALA A 230 4.32 14.97 11.55
C ALA A 230 4.47 14.39 12.95
N GLU A 231 3.42 14.56 13.76
CA GLU A 231 3.29 13.90 15.05
C GLU A 231 2.90 12.42 14.83
N MET A 232 3.67 11.51 15.43
CA MET A 232 3.42 10.07 15.46
C MET A 232 3.08 9.67 16.90
N LYS A 233 1.84 9.26 17.13
CA LYS A 233 1.40 8.70 18.42
C LYS A 233 1.58 7.20 18.40
N LEU A 234 2.17 6.64 19.46
CA LEU A 234 2.41 5.21 19.63
C LEU A 234 1.75 4.72 20.92
N LYS A 235 1.05 3.60 20.85
CA LYS A 235 0.51 2.90 22.03
C LYS A 235 1.29 1.63 22.33
N ALA A 236 1.32 1.25 23.60
CA ALA A 236 1.99 0.04 24.03
C ALA A 236 1.34 -1.22 23.42
N THR A 237 2.16 -2.08 22.81
CA THR A 237 1.75 -3.34 22.19
C THR A 237 0.90 -4.19 23.13
N LYS A 238 1.32 -4.29 24.40
CA LYS A 238 0.63 -5.07 25.42
C LYS A 238 -0.83 -4.64 25.57
N ASP A 239 -1.06 -3.34 25.71
CA ASP A 239 -2.39 -2.79 26.00
C ASP A 239 -3.31 -2.91 24.79
N VAL A 240 -2.76 -2.69 23.59
CA VAL A 240 -3.49 -2.88 22.33
C VAL A 240 -3.98 -4.31 22.20
N PHE A 241 -3.09 -5.31 22.33
CA PHE A 241 -3.49 -6.71 22.23
C PHE A 241 -4.38 -7.15 23.39
N GLN A 242 -4.16 -6.63 24.60
CA GLN A 242 -5.00 -6.93 25.76
C GLN A 242 -6.45 -6.50 25.50
N SER A 243 -6.66 -5.28 24.98
CA SER A 243 -8.01 -4.78 24.67
C SER A 243 -8.76 -5.65 23.63
N ILE A 244 -8.05 -6.14 22.60
CA ILE A 244 -8.63 -7.02 21.59
C ILE A 244 -8.99 -8.37 22.21
N LEU A 245 -8.12 -8.92 23.06
CA LEU A 245 -8.35 -10.20 23.73
C LEU A 245 -9.49 -10.14 24.74
N GLU A 246 -9.71 -9.00 25.39
CA GLU A 246 -10.85 -8.77 26.28
C GLU A 246 -12.17 -8.66 25.49
N GLN A 247 -12.13 -8.02 24.31
CA GLN A 247 -13.31 -7.88 23.45
C GLN A 247 -13.67 -9.19 22.72
N TYR A 248 -12.67 -10.00 22.38
CA TYR A 248 -12.82 -11.24 21.62
C TYR A 248 -12.06 -12.41 22.29
N PRO A 249 -12.49 -12.85 23.48
CA PRO A 249 -11.73 -13.81 24.30
C PRO A 249 -11.65 -15.21 23.71
N ASP A 250 -12.54 -15.59 22.81
CA ASP A 250 -12.64 -16.95 22.24
C ASP A 250 -12.46 -17.00 20.71
N ILE A 251 -12.06 -15.87 20.09
CA ILE A 251 -11.86 -15.79 18.65
C ILE A 251 -10.37 -15.76 18.33
N ASP A 252 -9.97 -16.53 17.32
CA ASP A 252 -8.60 -16.58 16.85
C ASP A 252 -8.20 -15.25 16.19
N ILE A 253 -6.95 -14.82 16.44
CA ILE A 253 -6.39 -13.62 15.82
C ILE A 253 -5.58 -13.98 14.58
N VAL A 254 -5.77 -13.22 13.50
CA VAL A 254 -4.89 -13.18 12.34
C VAL A 254 -4.22 -11.81 12.29
N ALA A 255 -2.90 -11.77 12.26
CA ALA A 255 -2.15 -10.51 12.24
C ALA A 255 -1.54 -10.26 10.87
N LYS A 256 -1.78 -9.07 10.31
CA LYS A 256 -0.95 -8.49 9.26
C LYS A 256 -0.04 -7.45 9.92
N VAL A 257 1.27 -7.56 9.69
CA VAL A 257 2.27 -6.68 10.31
C VAL A 257 3.20 -6.13 9.24
N ASP A 258 3.10 -4.84 8.98
CA ASP A 258 3.94 -4.13 8.02
C ASP A 258 4.01 -2.69 8.52
N CYS A 259 5.04 -2.38 9.32
CA CYS A 259 5.06 -1.18 10.15
C CYS A 259 6.43 -0.49 10.18
N GLU A 260 7.21 -0.68 9.11
CA GLU A 260 8.42 0.09 8.83
C GLU A 260 9.51 0.03 9.93
N GLY A 261 9.59 -1.10 10.65
CA GLY A 261 10.66 -1.39 11.60
C GLY A 261 10.22 -1.64 13.05
N ALA A 262 8.96 -1.35 13.40
CA ALA A 262 8.45 -1.62 14.75
C ALA A 262 8.17 -3.11 15.00
N GLU A 263 8.33 -3.98 13.99
CA GLU A 263 8.00 -5.41 14.07
C GLU A 263 8.75 -6.06 15.24
N TYR A 264 10.04 -5.75 15.41
CA TYR A 264 10.89 -6.37 16.44
C TYR A 264 10.43 -6.05 17.86
N GLU A 265 10.03 -4.80 18.11
CA GLU A 265 9.53 -4.38 19.41
C GLU A 265 8.18 -5.02 19.71
N ILE A 266 7.29 -5.04 18.72
CA ILE A 266 5.97 -5.68 18.82
C ILE A 266 6.14 -7.17 19.16
N PHE A 267 6.95 -7.91 18.40
CA PHE A 267 7.12 -9.35 18.61
C PHE A 267 7.89 -9.68 19.90
N LYS A 268 8.81 -8.81 20.33
CA LYS A 268 9.44 -8.92 21.66
C LYS A 268 8.38 -8.86 22.75
N VAL A 269 7.54 -7.81 22.76
CA VAL A 269 6.51 -7.63 23.78
C VAL A 269 5.50 -8.78 23.75
N LEU A 270 4.98 -9.15 22.57
CA LEU A 270 4.03 -10.26 22.43
C LEU A 270 4.60 -11.59 22.94
N SER A 271 5.90 -11.82 22.74
CA SER A 271 6.58 -13.00 23.26
C SER A 271 6.75 -12.95 24.79
N GLU A 272 7.12 -11.79 25.35
CA GLU A 272 7.34 -11.59 26.80
C GLU A 272 6.03 -11.63 27.60
N THR A 273 4.93 -11.14 27.04
CA THR A 273 3.60 -11.14 27.67
C THR A 273 2.82 -12.44 27.45
N GLY A 274 3.32 -13.33 26.59
CA GLY A 274 2.61 -14.55 26.19
C GLY A 274 1.41 -14.30 25.26
N GLN A 275 1.12 -13.05 24.86
CA GLN A 275 0.01 -12.71 23.97
C GLN A 275 0.18 -13.28 22.56
N LEU A 276 1.43 -13.58 22.15
CA LEU A 276 1.73 -14.28 20.91
C LEU A 276 1.01 -15.65 20.84
N SER A 277 0.70 -16.26 22.00
CA SER A 277 -0.08 -17.50 22.09
C SER A 277 -1.54 -17.37 21.61
N ARG A 278 -2.04 -16.17 21.38
CA ARG A 278 -3.43 -15.94 20.94
C ARG A 278 -3.55 -15.68 19.44
N ILE A 279 -2.43 -15.58 18.74
CA ILE A 279 -2.38 -15.34 17.30
C ILE A 279 -2.27 -16.69 16.58
N LYS A 280 -3.17 -16.96 15.62
CA LYS A 280 -3.20 -18.19 14.83
C LYS A 280 -2.34 -18.10 13.58
N MET A 281 -2.38 -16.95 12.90
CA MET A 281 -1.64 -16.71 11.65
C MET A 281 -1.06 -15.30 11.63
N ILE A 282 0.14 -15.16 11.07
CA ILE A 282 0.85 -13.90 10.89
C ILE A 282 1.31 -13.82 9.44
N MET A 283 1.01 -12.71 8.79
CA MET A 283 1.58 -12.31 7.49
C MET A 283 2.33 -11.01 7.72
N MET A 284 3.65 -11.05 7.63
CA MET A 284 4.50 -9.94 8.04
C MET A 284 5.44 -9.52 6.92
N GLU A 285 5.55 -8.22 6.71
CA GLU A 285 6.69 -7.61 6.04
C GLU A 285 7.63 -7.07 7.12
N TRP A 286 8.85 -7.62 7.19
CA TRP A 286 9.85 -7.17 8.15
C TRP A 286 10.80 -6.18 7.49
N HIS A 287 11.28 -5.22 8.28
CA HIS A 287 12.16 -4.15 7.81
C HIS A 287 13.47 -4.12 8.61
N LYS A 288 14.58 -3.70 8.01
CA LYS A 288 15.87 -3.35 8.69
C LYS A 288 16.70 -4.52 9.24
N LYS A 289 16.24 -5.28 10.24
CA LYS A 289 17.11 -6.18 11.04
C LYS A 289 17.13 -7.64 10.58
N GLY A 290 16.49 -7.96 9.46
CA GLY A 290 16.36 -9.32 8.94
C GLY A 290 15.33 -10.17 9.71
N PRO A 291 15.08 -11.41 9.26
CA PRO A 291 14.06 -12.27 9.84
C PRO A 291 14.50 -12.99 11.12
N ALA A 292 15.81 -13.12 11.38
CA ALA A 292 16.33 -13.99 12.44
C ALA A 292 15.79 -13.69 13.86
N PRO A 293 15.74 -12.42 14.32
CA PRO A 293 15.15 -12.11 15.63
C PRO A 293 13.66 -12.47 15.72
N LEU A 294 12.91 -12.24 14.64
CA LEU A 294 11.49 -12.51 14.55
C LEU A 294 11.22 -14.03 14.57
N LEU A 295 11.99 -14.79 13.79
CA LEU A 295 11.94 -16.26 13.78
C LEU A 295 12.20 -16.84 15.19
N ASN A 296 13.10 -16.26 15.97
CA ASN A 296 13.34 -16.72 17.35
C ASN A 296 12.10 -16.58 18.24
N TYR A 297 11.37 -15.46 18.18
CA TYR A 297 10.12 -15.29 18.93
C TYR A 297 9.02 -16.25 18.43
N LEU A 298 8.85 -16.35 17.11
CA LEU A 298 7.81 -17.17 16.49
C LEU A 298 8.01 -18.66 16.74
N ASN A 299 9.25 -19.17 16.57
CA ASN A 299 9.56 -20.58 16.78
C ASN A 299 9.41 -20.98 18.25
N LYS A 300 9.83 -20.11 19.18
CA LYS A 300 9.62 -20.34 20.63
C LYS A 300 8.13 -20.41 21.00
N ALA A 301 7.30 -19.64 20.31
CA ALA A 301 5.84 -19.68 20.47
C ALA A 301 5.15 -20.79 19.65
N GLY A 302 5.91 -21.72 19.07
CA GLY A 302 5.39 -22.91 18.40
C GLY A 302 4.78 -22.67 17.02
N PHE A 303 5.14 -21.59 16.33
CA PHE A 303 4.72 -21.38 14.95
C PHE A 303 5.57 -22.20 13.97
N ALA A 304 4.92 -22.70 12.92
CA ALA A 304 5.60 -23.07 11.68
C ALA A 304 5.78 -21.81 10.83
N THR A 305 7.00 -21.52 10.41
CA THR A 305 7.34 -20.30 9.67
C THR A 305 7.81 -20.58 8.26
N PHE A 306 7.42 -19.76 7.29
CA PHE A 306 7.91 -19.85 5.91
C PHE A 306 8.02 -18.45 5.29
N SER A 307 8.86 -18.32 4.26
CA SER A 307 9.01 -17.09 3.48
C SER A 307 8.88 -17.44 2.01
N ARG A 308 8.17 -16.60 1.24
CA ARG A 308 8.00 -16.83 -0.20
C ARG A 308 9.21 -16.34 -1.00
N LEU A 309 9.86 -15.23 -0.58
CA LEU A 309 11.09 -14.66 -1.15
C LEU A 309 11.72 -13.67 -0.14
N PRO A 310 13.06 -13.60 0.02
CA PRO A 310 13.68 -12.40 0.55
C PRO A 310 13.70 -11.33 -0.55
N ALA A 311 12.94 -10.24 -0.37
CA ALA A 311 12.94 -9.13 -1.32
C ALA A 311 14.31 -8.42 -1.34
N SER A 312 14.95 -8.30 -0.16
CA SER A 312 16.35 -7.87 -0.03
C SER A 312 16.96 -8.31 1.32
N LYS A 313 18.14 -7.78 1.68
CA LYS A 313 18.71 -7.92 3.03
C LYS A 313 17.94 -7.12 4.10
N ASN A 314 17.21 -6.09 3.69
CA ASN A 314 16.59 -5.11 4.59
C ASN A 314 15.07 -5.14 4.56
N VAL A 315 14.45 -5.87 3.65
CA VAL A 315 12.99 -6.06 3.62
C VAL A 315 12.64 -7.45 3.10
N GLY A 316 11.58 -8.04 3.63
CA GLY A 316 11.06 -9.30 3.10
C GLY A 316 9.80 -9.78 3.80
N LEU A 317 9.15 -10.77 3.18
CA LEU A 317 7.92 -11.36 3.69
C LEU A 317 8.22 -12.59 4.56
N LEU A 318 7.57 -12.65 5.72
CA LEU A 318 7.60 -13.79 6.64
C LEU A 318 6.16 -14.15 7.03
N TYR A 319 5.86 -15.45 6.93
CA TYR A 319 4.57 -16.02 7.29
C TYR A 319 4.77 -16.97 8.47
N ALA A 320 3.84 -16.95 9.40
CA ALA A 320 3.86 -17.86 10.55
C ALA A 320 2.45 -18.38 10.81
N VAL A 321 2.32 -19.70 10.96
CA VAL A 321 1.04 -20.36 11.26
C VAL A 321 1.22 -21.30 12.41
N ARG A 322 0.29 -21.28 13.37
CA ARG A 322 0.26 -22.27 14.44
C ARG A 322 -0.66 -23.42 14.05
N ALA A 323 -0.19 -24.65 14.22
CA ALA A 323 -0.98 -25.88 14.04
C ALA A 323 -2.24 -25.85 14.90
#